data_AF-A0A838K5Y9-F1
#
_entry.id   AF-A0A838K5Y9-F1
#
_cell.length_a   1.000
_cell.length_b   1.000
_cell.length_c   1.000
_cell.angle_alpha   90.00
_cell.angle_beta   90.00
_cell.angle_gamma   90.00
#
_symmetry.space_group_name_H-M   'P 1'
#
loop_
_entity.id
_entity.type
_entity.pdbx_description
1 polymer ?
#
loop_
_entity_poly.entity_id
_entity_poly.type
_entity_poly.pdbx_seq_one_letter_code
_entity_poly.pdbx_strand_id
1 'polypeptide(L)'
;MRRDLLDRFDLEPHELVLLDSACRTADVIADLQAVVDRDGPMVDGKPNPAAVEARMQRLTLGRLLAGLRIPVEDDRSHQPHRGPRGWYGPRAVS
;
A
#
# COMPACT_ATOMS: atom_id res chain seq x y z
N MET A 1 -13.44 -17.14 -3.86
CA MET A 1 -13.04 -15.78 -4.28
C MET A 1 -11.57 -15.71 -4.70
N ARG A 2 -10.57 -16.01 -3.83
CA ARG A 2 -9.13 -15.93 -4.19
C ARG A 2 -8.72 -16.82 -5.38
N ARG A 3 -9.15 -18.09 -5.43
CA ARG A 3 -8.80 -19.00 -6.54
C ARG A 3 -9.38 -18.60 -7.90
N ASP A 4 -10.59 -18.04 -7.91
CA ASP A 4 -11.34 -17.71 -9.14
C ASP A 4 -10.71 -16.54 -9.94
N LEU A 5 -9.94 -15.68 -9.28
CA LEU A 5 -9.19 -14.61 -9.93
C LEU A 5 -7.87 -15.11 -10.56
N LEU A 6 -7.28 -16.17 -10.01
CA LEU A 6 -6.03 -16.73 -10.52
C LEU A 6 -6.22 -17.38 -11.90
N ASP A 7 -7.41 -17.92 -12.15
CA ASP A 7 -7.74 -18.54 -13.44
C ASP A 7 -8.05 -17.50 -14.53
N ARG A 8 -8.34 -16.24 -14.14
CA ARG A 8 -8.69 -15.14 -15.07
C ARG A 8 -7.52 -14.24 -15.44
N PHE A 9 -6.45 -14.24 -14.65
CA PHE A 9 -5.26 -13.42 -14.87
C PHE A 9 -4.04 -14.34 -14.92
N ASP A 10 -3.32 -14.35 -16.06
CA ASP A 10 -2.08 -15.11 -16.23
C ASP A 10 -0.94 -14.41 -15.46
N LEU A 11 -0.92 -14.62 -14.15
CA LEU A 11 0.02 -13.99 -13.21
C LEU A 11 1.30 -14.81 -13.08
N GLU A 12 2.43 -14.13 -13.14
CA GLU A 12 3.72 -14.75 -12.85
C GLU A 12 3.82 -15.15 -11.36
N PRO A 13 4.68 -16.13 -10.99
CA PRO A 13 4.82 -16.57 -9.60
C PRO A 13 5.11 -15.46 -8.60
N HIS A 14 5.86 -14.43 -9.01
CA HIS A 14 6.17 -13.28 -8.15
C HIS A 14 4.96 -12.36 -7.95
N GLU A 15 4.09 -12.25 -8.95
CA GLU A 15 2.82 -11.51 -8.87
C GLU A 15 1.81 -12.24 -7.98
N LEU A 16 1.78 -13.58 -8.00
CA LEU A 16 0.98 -14.36 -7.07
C LEU A 16 1.36 -14.09 -5.61
N VAL A 17 2.65 -13.97 -5.30
CA VAL A 17 3.14 -13.64 -3.96
C VAL A 17 2.74 -12.21 -3.56
N LEU A 18 2.85 -11.26 -4.47
CA LEU A 18 2.40 -9.88 -4.24
C LEU A 18 0.90 -9.79 -4.02
N LEU A 19 0.11 -10.54 -4.79
CA LEU A 19 -1.34 -10.60 -4.67
C LEU A 19 -1.77 -11.20 -3.33
N ASP A 20 -1.19 -12.34 -2.93
CA ASP A 20 -1.51 -12.94 -1.63
C ASP A 20 -1.13 -12.01 -0.47
N SER A 21 0.01 -11.33 -0.57
CA SER A 21 0.42 -10.31 0.41
C SER A 21 -0.57 -9.14 0.45
N ALA A 22 -1.00 -8.64 -0.71
CA ALA A 22 -1.96 -7.54 -0.80
C ALA A 22 -3.32 -7.93 -0.19
N CYS A 23 -3.81 -9.15 -0.47
CA CYS A 23 -5.04 -9.67 0.14
C CYS A 23 -4.93 -9.72 1.67
N ARG A 24 -3.84 -10.28 2.21
CA ARG A 24 -3.62 -10.34 3.66
C ARG A 24 -3.55 -8.94 4.28
N THR A 25 -2.88 -7.99 3.62
CA THR A 25 -2.83 -6.60 4.09
C THR A 25 -4.23 -5.96 4.07
N ALA A 26 -5.05 -6.25 3.06
CA ALA A 26 -6.43 -5.76 3.00
C ALA A 26 -7.28 -6.33 4.15
N ASP A 27 -7.13 -7.61 4.46
CA ASP A 27 -7.81 -8.25 5.59
C ASP A 27 -7.41 -7.59 6.93
N VAL A 28 -6.10 -7.34 7.14
CA VAL A 28 -5.60 -6.62 8.32
C VAL A 28 -6.17 -5.20 8.41
N ILE A 29 -6.29 -4.48 7.28
CA ILE A 29 -6.92 -3.16 7.27
C ILE A 29 -8.39 -3.24 7.68
N ALA A 30 -9.11 -4.27 7.22
CA ALA A 30 -10.51 -4.47 7.59
C ALA A 30 -10.66 -4.70 9.10
N ASP A 31 -9.80 -5.53 9.69
CA ASP A 31 -9.78 -5.78 11.14
C ASP A 31 -9.48 -4.50 11.95
N LEU A 32 -8.46 -3.74 11.53
CA LEU A 32 -8.12 -2.47 12.17
C LEU A 32 -9.24 -1.44 12.02
N GLN A 33 -9.90 -1.40 10.85
CA GLN A 33 -11.01 -0.49 10.63
C GLN A 33 -12.21 -0.86 11.51
N ALA A 34 -12.50 -2.15 11.70
CA ALA A 34 -13.55 -2.58 12.62
C ALA A 34 -13.30 -2.13 14.07
N VAL A 35 -12.03 -2.10 14.50
CA VAL A 35 -11.66 -1.52 15.81
C VAL A 35 -11.93 -0.02 15.86
N VAL A 36 -11.56 0.71 14.80
CA VAL A 36 -11.82 2.16 14.72
C VAL A 36 -13.31 2.48 14.66
N ASP A 37 -14.09 1.67 13.96
CA ASP A 37 -15.54 1.85 13.84
C ASP A 37 -16.24 1.60 15.19
N ARG A 38 -15.72 0.65 15.98
CA ARG A 38 -16.21 0.35 17.33
C ARG A 38 -15.83 1.43 18.36
N ASP A 39 -14.55 1.81 18.40
CA ASP A 39 -13.99 2.65 19.47
C ASP A 39 -13.95 4.14 19.10
N GLY A 40 -14.23 4.45 17.84
CA GLY A 40 -14.12 5.78 17.27
C GLY A 40 -12.70 6.14 16.81
N PRO A 41 -12.55 7.22 16.01
CA PRO A 41 -11.26 7.67 15.49
C PRO A 41 -10.35 8.33 16.53
N MET A 42 -10.89 8.70 17.71
CA MET A 42 -10.18 9.35 18.81
C MET A 42 -10.46 8.58 20.11
N VAL A 43 -9.40 8.27 20.86
CA VAL A 43 -9.47 7.61 22.19
C VAL A 43 -8.65 8.44 23.16
N ASP A 44 -9.24 8.84 24.28
CA ASP A 44 -8.60 9.68 25.33
C ASP A 44 -7.91 10.94 24.79
N GLY A 45 -8.56 11.63 23.85
CA GLY A 45 -8.06 12.86 23.23
C GLY A 45 -6.88 12.65 22.27
N LYS A 46 -6.51 11.41 21.96
CA LYS A 46 -5.46 11.06 21.00
C LYS A 46 -6.06 10.27 19.82
N PRO A 47 -5.40 10.27 18.65
CA PRO A 47 -5.80 9.40 17.55
C PRO A 47 -5.84 7.93 18.00
N ASN A 48 -6.89 7.21 17.62
CA ASN A 48 -7.00 5.78 17.90
C ASN A 48 -5.76 5.05 17.32
N PRO A 49 -5.03 4.24 18.12
CA PRO A 49 -3.88 3.49 17.63
C PRO A 49 -4.19 2.63 16.40
N ALA A 50 -5.37 2.01 16.34
CA ALA A 50 -5.78 1.22 15.18
C ALA A 50 -5.96 2.09 13.92
N ALA A 51 -6.39 3.35 14.07
CA ALA A 51 -6.49 4.28 12.95
C ALA A 51 -5.11 4.70 12.41
N VAL A 52 -4.12 4.85 13.31
CA VAL A 52 -2.74 5.15 12.95
C VAL A 52 -2.12 3.98 12.19
N GLU A 53 -2.25 2.76 12.71
CA GLU A 53 -1.74 1.56 12.05
C GLU A 53 -2.44 1.29 10.71
N ALA A 54 -3.76 1.49 10.63
CA ALA A 54 -4.50 1.33 9.39
C ALA A 54 -4.01 2.29 8.29
N ARG A 55 -3.55 3.51 8.63
CA ARG A 55 -2.93 4.42 7.65
C ARG A 55 -1.63 3.84 7.09
N MET A 56 -0.79 3.26 7.94
CA MET A 56 0.46 2.63 7.50
C MET A 56 0.19 1.41 6.62
N GLN A 57 -0.77 0.56 7.00
CA GLN A 57 -1.16 -0.60 6.20
C GLN A 57 -1.71 -0.19 4.83
N ARG A 58 -2.51 0.89 4.73
CA ARG A 58 -2.99 1.42 3.45
C ARG A 58 -1.86 1.87 2.53
N LEU A 59 -0.80 2.48 3.08
CA LEU A 59 0.40 2.83 2.30
C LEU A 59 1.13 1.60 1.79
N THR A 60 1.27 0.56 2.63
CA THR A 60 1.86 -0.72 2.24
C THR A 60 1.03 -1.40 1.15
N LEU A 61 -0.30 -1.44 1.30
CA LEU A 61 -1.20 -1.98 0.29
C LEU A 61 -1.04 -1.24 -1.05
N GLY A 62 -0.99 0.09 -1.04
CA GLY A 62 -0.76 0.87 -2.25
C GLY A 62 0.55 0.51 -2.96
N ARG A 63 1.62 0.22 -2.21
CA ARG A 63 2.91 -0.23 -2.78
C ARG A 63 2.84 -1.64 -3.36
N LEU A 64 2.16 -2.57 -2.67
CA LEU A 64 1.95 -3.94 -3.16
C LEU A 64 1.13 -3.94 -4.45
N LEU A 65 0.05 -3.16 -4.50
CA LEU A 65 -0.80 -3.01 -5.69
C LEU A 65 -0.06 -2.33 -6.85
N ALA A 66 0.76 -1.31 -6.58
CA ALA A 66 1.60 -0.71 -7.62
C ALA A 66 2.64 -1.70 -8.18
N GLY A 67 3.10 -2.65 -7.36
CA GLY A 67 3.98 -3.74 -7.78
C GLY A 67 3.30 -4.77 -8.69
N LEU A 68 1.98 -4.92 -8.60
CA LEU A 68 1.18 -5.87 -9.39
C LEU A 68 0.91 -5.42 -10.83
N ARG A 69 1.66 -4.43 -11.35
CA ARG A 69 1.53 -3.94 -12.74
C ARG A 69 0.08 -3.73 -13.17
N ILE A 70 -0.79 -3.23 -12.29
CA ILE A 70 -2.17 -2.91 -12.69
C ILE A 70 -2.07 -1.88 -13.81
N PRO A 71 -2.49 -2.21 -15.05
CA PRO A 71 -2.42 -1.25 -16.14
C PRO A 71 -3.30 -0.07 -15.76
N VAL A 72 -2.68 1.07 -15.51
CA VAL A 72 -3.41 2.33 -15.39
C VAL A 72 -3.89 2.63 -16.80
N GLU A 73 -5.18 2.47 -17.07
CA GLU A 73 -5.75 2.87 -18.36
C GLU A 73 -5.47 4.35 -18.58
N ASP A 74 -4.59 4.60 -19.56
CA ASP A 74 -4.22 5.88 -20.16
C ASP A 74 -3.76 6.99 -19.20
N ASP A 75 -2.47 6.99 -18.89
CA ASP A 75 -1.75 8.26 -18.90
C ASP A 75 -0.37 8.07 -19.55
N ARG A 76 -0.18 8.72 -20.70
CA ARG A 76 1.07 8.82 -21.46
C ARG A 76 2.08 9.72 -20.74
N SER A 77 2.21 9.53 -19.45
CA SER A 77 3.23 10.10 -18.61
C SER A 77 3.77 8.97 -17.73
N HIS A 78 4.62 8.13 -18.32
CA HIS A 78 5.58 7.34 -17.57
C HIS A 78 6.35 8.31 -16.68
N GLN A 79 5.87 8.58 -15.46
CA GLN A 79 6.66 9.30 -14.48
C GLN A 79 7.82 8.35 -14.16
N PRO A 80 9.07 8.71 -14.52
CA PRO A 80 10.20 7.87 -14.18
C PRO A 80 10.18 7.73 -12.66
N HIS A 81 10.17 6.49 -12.18
CA HIS A 81 10.31 6.17 -10.77
C HIS A 81 11.50 6.97 -10.23
N ARG A 82 11.20 8.05 -9.49
CA ARG A 82 12.21 8.95 -8.94
C ARG A 82 12.97 8.12 -7.91
N GLY A 83 14.18 7.71 -8.26
CA GLY A 83 15.09 7.05 -7.32
C GLY A 83 15.23 7.87 -6.03
N PRO A 84 15.69 7.24 -4.93
CA PRO A 84 15.81 7.90 -3.64
C PRO A 84 16.57 9.22 -3.81
N ARG A 85 15.94 10.32 -3.39
CA ARG A 85 16.49 11.67 -3.52
C ARG A 85 17.84 11.70 -2.82
N GLY A 86 18.91 11.78 -3.62
CA GLY A 86 20.27 11.86 -3.11
C GLY A 86 20.42 13.02 -2.13
N TRP A 87 21.15 12.77 -1.06
CA TRP A 87 21.58 13.78 -0.08
C TRP A 87 22.33 14.92 -0.79
N TYR A 88 21.83 16.15 -0.68
CA TYR A 88 22.60 17.33 -1.05
C TYR A 88 23.57 17.65 0.09
N GLY A 89 24.84 17.27 -0.07
CA GLY A 89 25.90 17.71 0.83
C GLY A 89 26.09 19.24 0.77
N PRO A 90 26.54 19.87 1.87
CA PRO A 90 26.73 21.32 1.90
C PRO A 90 27.81 21.74 0.90
N ARG A 91 27.44 22.68 0.03
CA ARG A 91 28.33 23.28 -0.96
C ARG A 91 29.30 24.20 -0.22
N ALA A 92 30.58 23.81 -0.15
CA ALA A 92 31.62 24.68 0.38
C ALA A 92 31.71 25.94 -0.49
N VAL A 93 31.60 27.09 0.14
CA VAL A 93 31.79 28.41 -0.48
C VAL A 93 33.20 28.85 -0.09
N SER A 94 34.07 29.05 -1.10
CA SER A 94 35.38 29.67 -0.93
C SER A 94 35.28 31.19 -0.98
#